data_AF-A0A7W8QIW1-F1
#
_entry.id   AF-A0A7W8QIW1-F1
#
_cell.length_a   1.000
_cell.length_b   1.000
_cell.length_c   1.000
_cell.angle_alpha   90.00
_cell.angle_beta   90.00
_cell.angle_gamma   90.00
#
_symmetry.space_group_name_H-M   'P 1'
#
loop_
_entity.id
_entity.type
_entity.pdbx_description
1 polymer ?
#
loop_
_entity_poly.entity_id
_entity_poly.type
_entity_poly.pdbx_seq_one_letter_code
_entity_poly.pdbx_strand_id
1 'polypeptide(L)' 'MGLILLILGIVLIVAGVGALLRKQMLWGIVLIVIGLIVAPGGGFIGL' A
#
# COMPACT_ATOMS: atom_id res chain seq x y z
N MET A 1 16.08 9.42 4.85
CA MET A 1 14.99 8.56 5.35
C MET A 1 13.84 8.32 4.35
N GLY A 2 13.82 8.90 3.13
CA GLY A 2 12.67 8.79 2.21
C GLY A 2 12.60 7.52 1.33
N LEU A 3 13.74 6.90 1.01
CA LEU A 3 13.78 5.74 0.09
C LEU A 3 13.14 4.47 0.67
N ILE A 4 13.30 4.23 1.98
CA ILE A 4 12.75 3.03 2.63
C ILE A 4 11.22 3.03 2.59
N LEU A 5 10.59 4.18 2.85
CA LEU A 5 9.13 4.34 2.88
C LEU A 5 8.52 4.22 1.48
N LEU A 6 9.22 4.73 0.48
CA LEU A 6 8.83 4.61 -0.93
C LEU A 6 8.84 3.14 -1.37
N ILE A 7 9.89 2.38 -1.02
CA ILE A 7 9.97 0.93 -1.31
C ILE A 7 8.86 0.17 -0.57
N LEU A 8 8.62 0.49 0.70
CA LEU A 8 7.54 -0.13 1.49
C LEU A 8 6.15 0.15 0.90
N GLY A 9 5.90 1.39 0.45
CA GLY A 9 4.65 1.77 -0.21
C GLY A 9 4.41 1.01 -1.51
N ILE A 10 5.44 0.87 -2.34
CA ILE A 10 5.36 0.08 -3.59
C ILE A 10 5.06 -1.39 -3.28
N VAL A 11 5.73 -1.98 -2.29
CA VAL A 11 5.48 -3.38 -1.89
C VAL A 11 4.04 -3.58 -1.42
N LEU A 12 3.48 -2.64 -0.67
CA LEU A 12 2.10 -2.71 -0.21
C LEU A 12 1.08 -2.64 -1.36
N ILE A 13 1.34 -1.78 -2.35
CA ILE A 13 0.50 -1.68 -3.56
C ILE A 13 0.54 -3.00 -4.33
N VAL A 14 1.74 -3.57 -4.53
CA VAL A 14 1.90 -4.86 -5.23
C VAL A 14 1.21 -6.00 -4.47
N ALA A 15 1.29 -6.00 -3.14
CA ALA A 15 0.56 -6.96 -2.31
C ALA A 15 -0.96 -6.80 -2.43
N GLY A 16 -1.47 -5.57 -2.53
CA GLY A 16 -2.90 -5.30 -2.76
C GLY A 16 -3.41 -5.78 -4.12
N VAL A 17 -2.62 -5.56 -5.17
CA VAL A 17 -2.90 -6.13 -6.50
C VAL A 17 -2.88 -7.66 -6.44
N GLY A 18 -1.90 -8.26 -5.75
CA GLY A 18 -1.80 -9.70 -5.53
C GLY A 18 -3.00 -10.30 -4.79
N ALA A 19 -3.59 -9.58 -3.85
CA ALA A 19 -4.80 -10.02 -3.14
C ALA A 19 -6.05 -9.96 -4.03
N LEU A 20 -6.14 -8.98 -4.94
CA LEU A 20 -7.20 -8.92 -5.96
C LEU A 20 -7.17 -10.15 -6.88
N LEU A 21 -5.98 -10.58 -7.28
CA LEU A 21 -5.78 -11.78 -8.13
C LEU A 21 -6.25 -13.08 -7.45
N ARG A 22 -6.30 -13.11 -6.11
CA ARG A 22 -6.78 -14.26 -5.33
C ARG A 22 -8.30 -14.27 -5.12
N LYS A 23 -9.06 -13.43 -5.85
CA LYS A 23 -10.50 -13.16 -5.65
C LYS A 23 -10.85 -12.67 -4.23
N GLN A 24 -9.86 -12.23 -3.45
CA GLN A 24 -10.08 -11.65 -2.13
C GLN A 24 -10.33 -10.15 -2.27
N MET A 25 -11.49 -9.84 -2.84
CA MET A 25 -11.88 -8.48 -3.23
C MET A 25 -11.76 -7.49 -2.06
N LEU A 26 -12.17 -7.91 -0.85
CA LEU A 26 -12.10 -7.09 0.36
C LEU A 26 -10.65 -6.81 0.78
N TRP A 27 -9.79 -7.84 0.83
CA TRP A 27 -8.39 -7.69 1.22
C TRP A 27 -7.57 -6.88 0.22
N GLY A 28 -7.83 -7.05 -1.08
CA GLY A 28 -7.14 -6.27 -2.10
C GLY A 28 -7.51 -4.78 -2.05
N ILE A 29 -8.79 -4.44 -1.82
CA ILE A 29 -9.20 -3.04 -1.62
C ILE A 29 -8.50 -2.45 -0.38
N VAL A 30 -8.52 -3.16 0.76
CA VAL A 30 -7.85 -2.70 1.99
C VAL A 30 -6.36 -2.46 1.76
N LEU A 31 -5.66 -3.38 1.13
CA LEU A 31 -4.22 -3.25 0.86
C LEU A 31 -3.90 -2.13 -0.14
N ILE A 32 -4.76 -1.89 -1.15
CA ILE A 32 -4.60 -0.76 -2.09
C ILE A 32 -4.77 0.57 -1.36
N VAL A 33 -5.78 0.70 -0.49
CA VAL A 33 -6.02 1.92 0.29
C VAL A 33 -4.85 2.20 1.22
N ILE A 34 -4.37 1.20 1.96
CA ILE A 34 -3.20 1.38 2.84
C ILE A 34 -1.94 1.68 2.01
N GLY A 35 -1.76 1.04 0.85
CA GLY A 35 -0.62 1.26 -0.03
C GLY A 35 -0.55 2.68 -0.59
N LEU A 36 -1.70 3.25 -0.99
CA LEU A 36 -1.81 4.64 -1.43
C LEU A 36 -1.51 5.65 -0.32
N ILE A 37 -1.89 5.35 0.93
CA ILE A 37 -1.61 6.21 2.09
C ILE A 37 -0.12 6.20 2.42
N VAL A 38 0.54 5.04 2.29
CA VAL A 38 1.96 4.86 2.62
C VAL A 38 2.89 5.33 1.50
N ALA A 39 2.49 5.22 0.22
CA ALA A 39 3.29 5.60 -0.95
C ALA A 39 3.87 7.04 -0.95
N PRO A 40 3.17 8.09 -0.49
CA PRO A 40 3.74 9.43 -0.38
C PRO A 40 4.70 9.59 0.82
N GLY A 41 5.04 8.51 1.54
CA GLY A 41 5.99 8.52 2.65
C GLY A 41 5.37 8.77 4.02
N GLY A 42 4.09 8.42 4.23
CA GLY A 42 3.40 8.60 5.52
C GLY A 42 2.90 10.02 5.81
N GLY A 43 3.20 11.00 4.95
CA GLY A 43 2.77 12.39 5.11
C GLY A 43 1.25 12.61 5.13
N PHE A 44 0.46 11.62 4.69
CA PHE A 44 -1.01 11.70 4.72
C PHE A 44 -1.61 11.46 6.12
N ILE A 45 -0.87 10.83 7.05
CA ILE A 45 -1.37 10.48 8.39
C ILE A 45 -0.93 11.50 9.46
N GLY A 46 0.00 12.41 9.15
CA GLY A 46 0.33 13.56 10.02
C GLY A 46 0.84 13.20 11.43
N LEU A 47 1.41 12.00 11.62
CA LEU A 47 2.10 11.58 12.84
C LEU A 47 3.61 11.51 12.61
#